data_AF-A0A955QQ67-F1
#
_entry.id   AF-A0A955QQ67-F1
#
_cell.length_a   1.000
_cell.length_b   1.000
_cell.length_c   1.000
_cell.angle_alpha   90.00
_cell.angle_beta   90.00
_cell.angle_gamma   90.00
#
_symmetry.space_group_name_H-M   'P 1'
#
loop_
_entity.id
_entity.type
_entity.pdbx_description
1 polymer ?
#
loop_
_entity_poly.entity_id
_entity_poly.type
_entity_poly.pdbx_seq_one_letter_code
_entity_poly.pdbx_strand_id
1 'polypeptide(L)'
;PIRAKYNPLEDIDIHSPTVTEQIKVLVEAMVFSQSEANQEWERTPKAIIGGVIGHVLTAPEYEHERSLVVVYRLLSGPEDYLKKLVSEMQQNWALRDFIPARANSLEMAVLEPRKSFLSAVRSSLEWLSYPKVQELVGGKSDFSMYDIANQPMSIYLCFDMEALKNLNRFVRIFFLMAFHVMMHPRGAKTKKVLLLMDEFFVLG
;
A
#
# COMPACT_ATOMS: atom_id res chain seq x y z
N PRO A 1 1.08 2.39 23.55
CA PRO A 1 0.33 1.17 23.20
C PRO A 1 -0.52 1.45 21.96
N ILE A 2 -0.65 0.49 21.04
CA ILE A 2 -1.54 0.62 19.88
C ILE A 2 -2.99 0.55 20.40
N ARG A 3 -3.83 1.50 19.99
CA ARG A 3 -5.24 1.61 20.43
C ARG A 3 -6.25 1.16 19.38
N ALA A 4 -5.85 1.14 18.12
CA ALA A 4 -6.65 0.69 16.99
C ALA A 4 -5.73 0.23 15.86
N LYS A 5 -6.19 -0.75 15.09
CA LYS A 5 -5.55 -1.29 13.89
C LYS A 5 -6.30 -0.81 12.66
N TYR A 6 -5.55 -0.59 11.59
CA TYR A 6 -6.09 -0.17 10.29
C TYR A 6 -5.29 -0.83 9.18
N ASN A 7 -5.96 -1.72 8.45
CA ASN A 7 -5.42 -2.37 7.27
C ASN A 7 -6.00 -1.68 6.02
N PRO A 8 -5.20 -0.90 5.29
CA PRO A 8 -5.70 -0.14 4.15
C PRO A 8 -6.20 -1.02 3.00
N LEU A 9 -5.88 -2.32 2.98
CA LEU A 9 -6.40 -3.24 1.97
C LEU A 9 -7.88 -3.58 2.18
N GLU A 10 -8.41 -3.50 3.41
CA GLU A 10 -9.84 -3.75 3.67
C GLU A 10 -10.75 -2.64 3.12
N ASP A 11 -10.20 -1.46 2.87
CA ASP A 11 -10.91 -0.34 2.26
C ASP A 11 -10.94 -0.43 0.73
N ILE A 12 -10.19 -1.33 0.10
CA ILE A 12 -10.20 -1.53 -1.34
C ILE A 12 -11.31 -2.51 -1.71
N ASP A 13 -12.27 -2.04 -2.51
CA ASP A 13 -13.35 -2.90 -3.03
C ASP A 13 -12.90 -3.58 -4.33
N ILE A 14 -12.68 -4.89 -4.26
CA ILE A 14 -12.23 -5.70 -5.41
C ILE A 14 -13.27 -5.80 -6.53
N HIS A 15 -14.55 -5.52 -6.25
CA HIS A 15 -15.63 -5.52 -7.24
C HIS A 15 -15.87 -4.14 -7.84
N SER A 16 -15.18 -3.10 -7.34
CA SER A 16 -15.28 -1.76 -7.87
C SER A 16 -14.72 -1.70 -9.30
N PRO A 17 -15.38 -1.01 -10.24
CA PRO A 17 -14.82 -0.76 -11.56
C PRO A 17 -13.53 0.06 -11.50
N THR A 18 -13.28 0.76 -10.37
CA THR A 18 -12.08 1.59 -10.13
C THR A 18 -11.07 0.95 -9.19
N VAL A 19 -11.14 -0.36 -8.96
CA VAL A 19 -10.23 -1.08 -8.04
C VAL A 19 -8.75 -0.82 -8.37
N THR A 20 -8.38 -0.76 -9.65
CA THR A 20 -6.99 -0.52 -10.05
C THR A 20 -6.53 0.90 -9.72
N GLU A 21 -7.41 1.90 -9.80
CA GLU A 21 -7.16 3.26 -9.36
C GLU A 21 -6.99 3.32 -7.83
N GLN A 22 -7.83 2.62 -7.07
CA GLN A 22 -7.70 2.54 -5.61
C GLN A 22 -6.35 1.94 -5.18
N ILE A 23 -5.92 0.86 -5.84
CA ILE A 23 -4.60 0.26 -5.61
C ILE A 23 -3.48 1.28 -5.94
N LYS A 24 -3.58 1.99 -7.06
CA LYS A 24 -2.59 3.00 -7.45
C LYS A 24 -2.49 4.12 -6.42
N VAL A 25 -3.61 4.62 -5.90
CA VAL A 25 -3.62 5.66 -4.85
C VAL A 25 -2.88 5.19 -3.60
N LEU A 26 -3.09 3.95 -3.17
CA LEU A 26 -2.36 3.38 -2.04
C LEU A 26 -0.86 3.28 -2.34
N VAL A 27 -0.49 2.83 -3.54
CA VAL A 27 0.91 2.71 -3.96
C VAL A 27 1.62 4.07 -4.02
N GLU A 28 0.93 5.12 -4.46
CA GLU A 28 1.44 6.51 -4.47
C GLU A 28 1.75 7.02 -3.06
N ALA A 29 1.06 6.50 -2.04
CA ALA A 29 1.40 6.79 -0.65
C ALA A 29 2.67 6.09 -0.17
N MET A 30 2.95 4.90 -0.73
CA MET A 30 4.03 4.02 -0.29
C MET A 30 5.37 4.31 -0.99
N VAL A 31 5.35 4.82 -2.22
CA VAL A 31 6.57 5.04 -3.02
C VAL A 31 6.78 6.54 -3.21
N PHE A 32 7.86 7.06 -2.62
CA PHE A 32 8.23 8.47 -2.74
C PHE A 32 8.88 8.78 -4.09
N SER A 33 8.54 9.92 -4.69
CA SER A 33 9.22 10.43 -5.89
C SER A 33 10.36 11.36 -5.48
N GLN A 34 11.61 11.00 -5.79
CA GLN A 34 12.76 11.80 -5.36
C GLN A 34 13.05 12.97 -6.31
N SER A 35 12.57 12.95 -7.55
CA SER A 35 12.58 14.08 -8.49
C SER A 35 11.85 13.75 -9.80
N GLU A 36 11.42 14.77 -10.55
CA GLU A 36 10.82 14.58 -11.89
C GLU A 36 11.75 13.87 -12.89
N ALA A 37 13.08 14.02 -12.71
CA ALA A 37 14.09 13.40 -13.57
C ALA A 37 14.18 11.86 -13.41
N ASN A 38 13.63 11.29 -12.33
CA ASN A 38 13.65 9.86 -12.03
C ASN A 38 12.29 9.16 -12.21
N GLN A 39 11.30 9.83 -12.83
CA GLN A 39 9.95 9.27 -13.01
C GLN A 39 9.92 7.90 -13.69
N GLU A 40 10.82 7.64 -14.65
CA GLU A 40 10.90 6.34 -15.34
C GLU A 40 11.37 5.22 -14.39
N TRP A 41 12.30 5.53 -13.47
CA TRP A 41 12.87 4.57 -12.52
C TRP A 41 11.87 4.19 -11.40
N GLU A 42 10.93 5.08 -11.10
CA GLU A 42 9.91 4.89 -10.04
C GLU A 42 8.67 4.13 -10.52
N ARG A 43 8.44 4.08 -11.84
CA ARG A 43 7.35 3.30 -12.43
C ARG A 43 7.46 1.83 -12.08
N THR A 44 8.67 1.28 -12.04
CA THR A 44 8.88 -0.15 -11.78
C THR A 44 8.52 -0.53 -10.34
N PRO A 45 9.02 0.13 -9.27
CA PRO A 45 8.58 -0.19 -7.91
C PRO A 45 7.07 -0.03 -7.69
N LYS A 46 6.48 1.03 -8.22
CA LYS A 46 5.03 1.25 -8.13
C LYS A 46 4.24 0.14 -8.84
N ALA A 47 4.67 -0.24 -10.05
CA ALA A 47 4.06 -1.33 -10.79
C ALA A 47 4.15 -2.65 -10.02
N ILE A 48 5.33 -3.01 -9.52
CA ILE A 48 5.54 -4.25 -8.77
C ILE A 48 4.67 -4.29 -7.51
N ILE A 49 4.74 -3.25 -6.67
CA ILE A 49 3.98 -3.20 -5.41
C ILE A 49 2.48 -3.23 -5.70
N GLY A 50 2.00 -2.47 -6.69
CA GLY A 50 0.59 -2.47 -7.09
C GLY A 50 0.12 -3.83 -7.62
N GLY A 51 0.94 -4.51 -8.42
CA GLY A 51 0.67 -5.85 -8.90
C GLY A 51 0.53 -6.86 -7.77
N VAL A 52 1.46 -6.85 -6.81
CA VAL A 52 1.42 -7.74 -5.64
C VAL A 52 0.25 -7.42 -4.72
N ILE A 53 -0.10 -6.14 -4.52
CA ILE A 53 -1.33 -5.76 -3.79
C ILE A 53 -2.56 -6.35 -4.48
N GLY A 54 -2.68 -6.18 -5.81
CA GLY A 54 -3.79 -6.75 -6.57
C GLY A 54 -3.87 -8.27 -6.46
N HIS A 55 -2.71 -8.95 -6.48
CA HIS A 55 -2.62 -10.39 -6.28
C HIS A 55 -3.06 -10.81 -4.87
N VAL A 56 -2.54 -10.17 -3.82
CA VAL A 56 -2.92 -10.44 -2.42
C VAL A 56 -4.42 -10.20 -2.19
N LEU A 57 -4.99 -9.16 -2.80
CA LEU A 57 -6.41 -8.85 -2.68
C LEU A 57 -7.34 -9.90 -3.31
N THR A 58 -6.84 -10.70 -4.26
CA THR A 58 -7.71 -11.53 -5.12
C THR A 58 -7.37 -13.02 -5.13
N ALA A 59 -6.13 -13.41 -4.81
CA ALA A 59 -5.76 -14.81 -4.77
C ALA A 59 -6.41 -15.51 -3.55
N PRO A 60 -6.96 -16.74 -3.73
CA PRO A 60 -7.62 -17.48 -2.65
C PRO A 60 -6.70 -17.78 -1.45
N GLU A 61 -5.41 -18.02 -1.70
CA GLU A 61 -4.43 -18.34 -0.67
C GLU A 61 -4.27 -17.27 0.42
N TYR A 62 -4.60 -16.01 0.12
CA TYR A 62 -4.48 -14.90 1.06
C TYR A 62 -5.81 -14.46 1.66
N GLU A 63 -6.93 -15.14 1.39
CA GLU A 63 -8.30 -14.71 1.78
C GLU A 63 -8.42 -14.29 3.26
N HIS A 64 -7.66 -14.92 4.15
CA HIS A 64 -7.69 -14.67 5.60
C HIS A 64 -6.52 -13.85 6.15
N GLU A 65 -5.60 -13.37 5.29
CA GLU A 65 -4.42 -12.61 5.70
C GLU A 65 -4.08 -11.41 4.81
N ARG A 66 -5.01 -10.93 3.97
CA ARG A 66 -4.81 -9.81 3.03
C ARG A 66 -4.34 -8.55 3.75
N SER A 67 -3.05 -8.25 3.71
CA SER A 67 -2.48 -7.05 4.33
C SER A 67 -1.21 -6.58 3.63
N LEU A 68 -0.79 -5.34 3.90
CA LEU A 68 0.51 -4.85 3.45
C LEU A 68 1.69 -5.64 4.06
N VAL A 69 1.49 -6.29 5.21
CA VAL A 69 2.51 -7.17 5.82
C VAL A 69 2.75 -8.40 4.94
N VAL A 70 1.70 -8.98 4.36
CA VAL A 70 1.83 -10.08 3.39
C VAL A 70 2.55 -9.61 2.13
N VAL A 71 2.19 -8.44 1.60
CA VAL A 71 2.88 -7.82 0.45
C VAL A 71 4.38 -7.65 0.73
N TYR A 72 4.74 -7.13 1.92
CA TYR A 72 6.13 -6.97 2.34
C TYR A 72 6.87 -8.31 2.45
N ARG A 73 6.24 -9.33 3.05
CA ARG A 73 6.80 -10.68 3.19
C ARG A 73 7.09 -11.31 1.82
N LEU A 74 6.16 -11.20 0.88
CA LEU A 74 6.30 -11.71 -0.49
C LEU A 74 7.48 -11.04 -1.22
N LEU A 75 7.55 -9.71 -1.19
CA LEU A 75 8.59 -8.93 -1.91
C LEU A 75 9.97 -8.95 -1.22
N SER A 76 10.02 -9.34 0.05
CA SER A 76 11.27 -9.53 0.80
C SER A 76 11.83 -10.96 0.68
N GLY A 77 11.10 -11.87 0.02
CA GLY A 77 11.50 -13.26 -0.16
C GLY A 77 12.77 -13.45 -1.02
N PRO A 78 13.39 -14.64 -0.95
CA PRO A 78 14.50 -15.02 -1.82
C PRO A 78 14.06 -15.12 -3.29
N GLU A 79 15.03 -15.15 -4.21
CA GLU A 79 14.76 -15.10 -5.65
C GLU A 79 13.84 -16.22 -6.14
N ASP A 80 14.02 -17.46 -5.64
CA ASP A 80 13.19 -18.59 -6.06
C ASP A 80 11.72 -18.43 -5.64
N TYR A 81 11.47 -17.75 -4.51
CA TYR A 81 10.11 -17.43 -4.08
C TYR A 81 9.51 -16.32 -4.94
N LEU A 82 10.31 -15.33 -5.34
CA LEU A 82 9.87 -14.29 -6.26
C LEU A 82 9.54 -14.88 -7.65
N LYS A 83 10.30 -15.86 -8.15
CA LYS A 83 9.98 -16.57 -9.40
C LYS A 83 8.66 -17.32 -9.32
N LYS A 84 8.38 -17.97 -8.19
CA LYS A 84 7.08 -18.62 -7.93
C LYS A 84 5.95 -17.60 -7.91
N LEU A 85 6.13 -16.49 -7.18
CA LEU A 85 5.17 -15.38 -7.12
C LEU A 85 4.88 -14.80 -8.50
N VAL A 86 5.89 -14.60 -9.35
CA VAL A 86 5.70 -14.15 -10.74
C VAL A 86 4.76 -15.10 -11.49
N SER A 87 5.00 -16.42 -11.39
CA SER A 87 4.16 -17.42 -12.06
C SER A 87 2.71 -17.40 -11.55
N GLU A 88 2.51 -17.28 -10.23
CA GLU A 88 1.19 -17.16 -9.61
C GLU A 88 0.46 -15.89 -10.04
N MET A 89 1.17 -14.76 -10.10
CA MET A 89 0.62 -13.48 -10.56
C MET A 89 0.26 -13.50 -12.05
N GLN A 90 1.05 -14.15 -12.91
CA GLN A 90 0.77 -14.29 -14.35
C GLN A 90 -0.52 -15.07 -14.63
N GLN A 91 -0.94 -15.94 -13.71
CA GLN A 91 -2.18 -16.71 -13.82
C GLN A 91 -3.36 -16.08 -13.08
N ASN A 92 -3.16 -14.97 -12.37
CA ASN A 92 -4.22 -14.28 -11.66
C ASN A 92 -4.86 -13.20 -12.55
N TRP A 93 -5.98 -13.54 -13.19
CA TRP A 93 -6.75 -12.64 -14.07
C TRP A 93 -7.92 -11.94 -13.37
N ALA A 94 -7.98 -11.98 -12.02
CA ALA A 94 -9.11 -11.44 -11.27
C ALA A 94 -9.32 -9.93 -11.51
N LEU A 95 -8.24 -9.20 -11.76
CA LEU A 95 -8.26 -7.77 -12.15
C LEU A 95 -7.91 -7.58 -13.63
N ARG A 96 -8.34 -8.51 -14.49
CA ARG A 96 -7.99 -8.56 -15.92
C ARG A 96 -6.46 -8.58 -16.09
N ASP A 97 -5.95 -7.84 -17.07
CA ASP A 97 -4.52 -7.78 -17.39
C ASP A 97 -3.69 -7.03 -16.35
N PHE A 98 -4.31 -6.40 -15.34
CA PHE A 98 -3.57 -5.60 -14.35
C PHE A 98 -2.52 -6.46 -13.64
N ILE A 99 -2.91 -7.56 -12.99
CA ILE A 99 -1.95 -8.37 -12.22
C ILE A 99 -0.90 -9.03 -13.13
N PRO A 100 -1.27 -9.72 -14.24
CA PRO A 100 -0.28 -10.36 -15.12
C PRO A 100 0.70 -9.37 -15.75
N ALA A 101 0.25 -8.18 -16.17
CA ALA A 101 1.15 -7.18 -16.74
C ALA A 101 2.19 -6.67 -15.73
N ARG A 102 1.85 -6.59 -14.43
CA ARG A 102 2.79 -6.18 -13.38
C ARG A 102 3.66 -7.34 -12.89
N ALA A 103 3.21 -8.59 -13.06
CA ALA A 103 4.03 -9.78 -12.85
C ALA A 103 5.27 -9.74 -13.76
N ASN A 104 5.12 -9.31 -15.01
CA ASN A 104 6.24 -9.15 -15.94
C ASN A 104 7.24 -8.07 -15.45
N SER A 105 6.77 -7.00 -14.80
CA SER A 105 7.66 -6.01 -14.17
C SER A 105 8.46 -6.61 -13.01
N LEU A 106 7.84 -7.49 -12.21
CA LEU A 106 8.54 -8.21 -11.15
C LEU A 106 9.55 -9.20 -11.75
N GLU A 107 9.18 -9.93 -12.80
CA GLU A 107 10.09 -10.84 -13.50
C GLU A 107 11.32 -10.11 -14.03
N MET A 108 11.13 -8.95 -14.68
CA MET A 108 12.24 -8.11 -15.14
C MET A 108 13.14 -7.68 -13.98
N ALA A 109 12.58 -7.26 -12.85
CA ALA A 109 13.34 -6.87 -11.66
C ALA A 109 14.08 -8.07 -11.03
N VAL A 110 13.49 -9.26 -11.07
CA VAL A 110 14.10 -10.51 -10.62
C VAL A 110 15.24 -10.92 -11.54
N LEU A 111 15.15 -10.75 -12.85
CA LEU A 111 16.21 -11.13 -13.79
C LEU A 111 17.30 -10.07 -13.94
N GLU A 112 17.05 -8.83 -13.49
CA GLU A 112 17.98 -7.71 -13.58
C GLU A 112 19.31 -8.03 -12.86
N PRO A 113 20.47 -8.01 -13.55
CA PRO A 113 21.75 -8.39 -12.93
C PRO A 113 22.14 -7.56 -11.71
N ARG A 114 21.81 -6.26 -11.71
CA ARG A 114 22.12 -5.33 -10.62
C ARG A 114 21.08 -5.33 -9.49
N LYS A 115 19.91 -5.96 -9.70
CA LYS A 115 18.79 -6.04 -8.75
C LYS A 115 18.37 -4.66 -8.19
N SER A 116 18.59 -3.60 -8.96
CA SER A 116 18.40 -2.23 -8.50
C SER A 116 16.92 -1.91 -8.33
N PHE A 117 16.05 -2.49 -9.15
CA PHE A 117 14.59 -2.40 -9.00
C PHE A 117 14.09 -3.11 -7.75
N LEU A 118 14.61 -4.31 -7.44
CA LEU A 118 14.23 -5.02 -6.21
C LEU A 118 14.71 -4.29 -4.96
N SER A 119 15.90 -3.70 -5.00
CA SER A 119 16.40 -2.84 -3.93
C SER A 119 15.45 -1.66 -3.70
N ALA A 120 15.06 -0.95 -4.77
CA ALA A 120 14.11 0.16 -4.69
C ALA A 120 12.74 -0.27 -4.12
N VAL A 121 12.18 -1.40 -4.59
CA VAL A 121 10.93 -1.97 -4.05
C VAL A 121 11.05 -2.25 -2.55
N ARG A 122 12.12 -2.91 -2.11
CA ARG A 122 12.33 -3.27 -0.71
C ARG A 122 12.54 -2.03 0.15
N SER A 123 13.32 -1.06 -0.32
CA SER A 123 13.46 0.23 0.34
C SER A 123 12.12 0.94 0.48
N SER A 124 11.23 0.91 -0.53
CA SER A 124 9.87 1.47 -0.45
C SER A 124 9.03 0.86 0.68
N LEU A 125 9.26 -0.41 1.00
CA LEU A 125 8.51 -1.17 2.00
C LEU A 125 9.24 -1.30 3.36
N GLU A 126 10.41 -0.70 3.53
CA GLU A 126 11.24 -0.87 4.73
C GLU A 126 10.53 -0.47 6.03
N TRP A 127 9.62 0.51 5.98
CA TRP A 127 8.78 0.90 7.11
C TRP A 127 7.85 -0.21 7.62
N LEU A 128 7.58 -1.25 6.82
CA LEU A 128 6.86 -2.45 7.23
C LEU A 128 7.75 -3.44 7.99
N SER A 129 9.07 -3.21 8.08
CA SER A 129 9.96 -4.05 8.90
C SER A 129 9.75 -3.87 10.41
N TYR A 130 9.17 -2.73 10.82
CA TYR A 130 8.94 -2.42 12.24
C TYR A 130 7.79 -3.26 12.81
N PRO A 131 8.01 -4.07 13.87
CA PRO A 131 6.97 -4.96 14.41
C PRO A 131 5.68 -4.25 14.83
N LYS A 132 5.79 -3.05 15.42
CA LYS A 132 4.63 -2.24 15.81
C LYS A 132 3.81 -1.77 14.60
N VAL A 133 4.47 -1.51 13.47
CA VAL A 133 3.75 -1.11 12.25
C VAL A 133 3.06 -2.32 11.65
N GLN A 134 3.72 -3.48 11.62
CA GLN A 134 3.08 -4.73 11.22
C GLN A 134 1.86 -5.06 12.09
N GLU A 135 1.94 -4.87 13.40
CA GLU A 135 0.81 -5.06 14.31
C GLU A 135 -0.37 -4.13 13.98
N LEU A 136 -0.08 -2.90 13.53
CA LEU A 136 -1.07 -1.88 13.21
C LEU A 136 -1.77 -2.15 11.87
N VAL A 137 -1.05 -2.62 10.85
CA VAL A 137 -1.57 -2.77 9.47
C VAL A 137 -1.76 -4.22 8.99
N GLY A 138 -1.32 -5.20 9.77
CA GLY A 138 -1.24 -6.62 9.38
C GLY A 138 -2.43 -7.50 9.75
N GLY A 139 -3.49 -6.93 10.31
CA GLY A 139 -4.66 -7.69 10.77
C GLY A 139 -5.98 -7.09 10.29
N LYS A 140 -7.07 -7.54 10.91
CA LYS A 140 -8.40 -6.95 10.70
C LYS A 140 -8.42 -5.50 11.20
N SER A 141 -9.05 -4.60 10.47
CA SER A 141 -9.20 -3.21 10.90
C SER A 141 -10.23 -3.08 12.00
N ASP A 142 -9.97 -2.19 12.95
CA ASP A 142 -10.94 -1.79 13.97
C ASP A 142 -11.91 -0.72 13.45
N PHE A 143 -11.56 -0.05 12.35
CA PHE A 143 -12.38 0.97 11.66
C PHE A 143 -12.06 1.01 10.17
N SER A 144 -12.98 1.56 9.36
CA SER A 144 -12.73 1.88 7.95
C SER A 144 -12.38 3.36 7.80
N MET A 145 -11.48 3.71 6.88
CA MET A 145 -11.23 5.13 6.58
C MET A 145 -12.49 5.82 6.04
N TYR A 146 -13.43 5.08 5.44
CA TYR A 146 -14.71 5.62 5.00
C TYR A 146 -15.59 6.13 6.15
N ASP A 147 -15.37 5.66 7.38
CA ASP A 147 -16.15 6.07 8.54
C ASP A 147 -15.92 7.55 8.88
N ILE A 148 -14.76 8.13 8.55
CA ILE A 148 -14.45 9.55 8.86
C ILE A 148 -15.44 10.51 8.19
N ALA A 149 -16.02 10.13 7.06
CA ALA A 149 -16.94 10.95 6.29
C ALA A 149 -18.40 10.86 6.79
N ASN A 150 -18.71 9.82 7.59
CA ASN A 150 -20.09 9.41 7.89
C ASN A 150 -20.37 9.25 9.39
N GLN A 151 -19.34 9.05 10.21
CA GLN A 151 -19.44 8.80 11.65
C GLN A 151 -18.68 9.87 12.46
N PRO A 152 -19.15 10.22 13.68
CA PRO A 152 -18.36 11.04 14.60
C PRO A 152 -17.14 10.25 15.09
N MET A 153 -15.96 10.53 14.53
CA MET A 153 -14.71 9.88 14.93
C MET A 153 -13.50 10.82 14.82
N SER A 154 -12.40 10.44 15.45
CA SER A 154 -11.13 11.17 15.35
C SER A 154 -9.97 10.17 15.34
N ILE A 155 -9.08 10.31 14.38
CA ILE A 155 -7.88 9.48 14.24
C ILE A 155 -6.69 10.31 14.70
N TYR A 156 -5.96 9.80 15.69
CA TYR A 156 -4.73 10.40 16.19
C TYR A 156 -3.55 9.53 15.82
N LEU A 157 -2.64 10.06 15.00
CA LEU A 157 -1.38 9.43 14.70
C LEU A 157 -0.30 10.06 15.57
N CYS A 158 0.11 9.34 16.62
CA CYS A 158 1.06 9.85 17.60
C CYS A 158 2.42 9.17 17.41
N PHE A 159 3.43 9.95 17.05
CA PHE A 159 4.82 9.49 16.89
C PHE A 159 5.74 10.38 17.72
N ASP A 160 6.88 9.82 18.13
CA ASP A 160 8.02 10.67 18.48
C ASP A 160 8.66 11.22 17.19
N MET A 161 9.39 12.34 17.32
CA MET A 161 9.97 13.05 16.18
C MET A 161 10.99 12.20 15.40
N GLU A 162 11.62 11.23 16.06
CA GLU A 162 12.60 10.34 15.43
C GLU A 162 11.91 9.28 14.57
N ALA A 163 10.83 8.68 15.07
CA ALA A 163 10.01 7.72 14.33
C ALA A 163 9.32 8.36 13.12
N LEU A 164 8.88 9.63 13.22
CA LEU A 164 8.18 10.30 12.13
C LEU A 164 9.01 10.36 10.83
N LYS A 165 10.33 10.56 10.93
CA LYS A 165 11.23 10.58 9.76
C LYS A 165 11.26 9.24 9.02
N ASN A 166 11.26 8.14 9.77
CA ASN A 166 11.32 6.78 9.22
C ASN A 166 9.94 6.24 8.81
N LEU A 167 8.87 6.83 9.35
CA LEU A 167 7.49 6.41 9.13
C LEU A 167 6.70 7.38 8.25
N ASN A 168 7.35 8.32 7.56
CA ASN A 168 6.66 9.29 6.72
C ASN A 168 5.74 8.64 5.66
N ARG A 169 6.17 7.56 5.02
CA ARG A 169 5.36 6.76 4.07
C ARG A 169 4.15 6.11 4.73
N PHE A 170 4.33 5.59 5.94
CA PHE A 170 3.22 5.07 6.74
C PHE A 170 2.19 6.16 7.04
N VAL A 171 2.64 7.35 7.44
CA VAL A 171 1.76 8.49 7.72
C VAL A 171 1.06 9.00 6.46
N ARG A 172 1.76 9.06 5.32
CA ARG A 172 1.17 9.43 4.01
C ARG A 172 -0.01 8.55 3.64
N ILE A 173 0.01 7.26 3.97
CA ILE A 173 -1.13 6.34 3.72
C ILE A 173 -2.40 6.89 4.36
N PHE A 174 -2.37 7.30 5.63
CA PHE A 174 -3.55 7.82 6.30
C PHE A 174 -4.10 9.08 5.63
N PHE A 175 -3.23 10.02 5.29
CA PHE A 175 -3.65 11.27 4.65
C PHE A 175 -4.20 11.03 3.25
N LEU A 176 -3.50 10.26 2.41
CA LEU A 176 -3.96 9.98 1.04
C LEU A 176 -5.23 9.13 1.02
N MET A 177 -5.38 8.17 1.95
CA MET A 177 -6.63 7.42 2.09
C MET A 177 -7.77 8.32 2.57
N ALA A 178 -7.53 9.23 3.52
CA ALA A 178 -8.53 10.20 3.96
C ALA A 178 -8.95 11.15 2.82
N PHE A 179 -7.99 11.66 2.03
CA PHE A 179 -8.29 12.45 0.83
C PHE A 179 -9.08 11.65 -0.19
N HIS A 180 -8.66 10.41 -0.46
CA HIS A 180 -9.32 9.53 -1.42
C HIS A 180 -10.79 9.29 -1.05
N VAL A 181 -11.06 8.90 0.20
CA VAL A 181 -12.41 8.70 0.75
C VAL A 181 -13.26 9.97 0.65
N MET A 182 -12.66 11.13 0.89
CA MET A 182 -13.37 12.40 0.85
C MET A 182 -13.77 12.84 -0.56
N MET A 183 -13.02 12.40 -1.58
CA MET A 183 -13.29 12.62 -3.00
C MET A 183 -14.20 11.53 -3.60
N HIS A 184 -14.18 10.32 -3.02
CA HIS A 184 -14.94 9.15 -3.49
C HIS A 184 -15.72 8.51 -2.33
N PRO A 185 -16.67 9.22 -1.71
CA PRO A 185 -17.38 8.69 -0.55
C PRO A 185 -18.24 7.48 -0.92
N ARG A 186 -18.27 6.47 -0.04
CA ARG A 186 -19.28 5.41 -0.08
C ARG A 186 -20.58 5.96 0.50
N GLY A 187 -21.49 6.36 -0.38
CA GLY A 187 -22.79 6.94 -0.01
C GLY A 187 -22.73 8.44 0.27
N ALA A 188 -23.71 8.94 1.02
CA ALA A 188 -23.84 10.36 1.32
C ALA A 188 -22.82 10.80 2.39
N LYS A 189 -21.97 11.76 2.06
CA LYS A 189 -21.04 12.39 3.01
C LYS A 189 -21.81 13.31 3.96
N THR A 190 -21.94 12.90 5.22
CA THR A 190 -22.73 13.64 6.23
C THR A 190 -21.88 14.44 7.22
N LYS A 191 -20.56 14.23 7.25
CA LYS A 191 -19.63 14.90 8.18
C LYS A 191 -18.60 15.77 7.45
N LYS A 192 -18.15 16.82 8.14
CA LYS A 192 -16.98 17.61 7.75
C LYS A 192 -15.75 16.97 8.39
N VAL A 193 -14.68 16.81 7.63
CA VAL A 193 -13.42 16.24 8.11
C VAL A 193 -12.37 17.35 8.15
N LEU A 194 -11.69 17.46 9.30
CA LEU A 194 -10.55 18.35 9.50
C LEU A 194 -9.29 17.50 9.55
N LEU A 195 -8.32 17.81 8.69
CA LEU A 195 -6.99 17.20 8.71
C LEU A 195 -6.03 18.22 9.35
N LEU A 196 -5.39 17.82 10.46
CA LEU A 196 -4.38 18.62 11.14
C LEU A 196 -3.02 17.95 10.99
N MET A 197 -2.04 18.74 10.55
CA MET A 197 -0.69 18.28 10.22
C MET A 197 0.31 19.26 10.81
N ASP A 198 0.98 18.85 11.88
CA ASP A 198 1.97 19.70 12.57
C ASP A 198 3.23 19.89 11.71
N GLU A 199 3.63 18.84 10.99
CA GLU A 199 4.88 18.77 10.23
C GLU A 199 4.65 18.41 8.75
N PHE A 200 4.03 19.32 8.00
CA PHE A 200 3.67 19.07 6.59
C PHE A 200 4.87 18.70 5.71
N PHE A 201 6.04 19.34 5.93
CA PHE A 201 7.24 19.12 5.12
C PHE A 201 7.85 17.72 5.26
N VAL A 202 7.58 17.00 6.36
CA VAL A 202 8.16 15.68 6.62
C VAL A 202 7.53 14.58 5.75
N LEU A 203 6.35 14.86 5.18
CA LEU A 203 5.63 13.90 4.37
C LEU A 203 6.09 13.85 2.93
N GLY A 204 6.86 14.84 2.46
CA GLY A 204 7.46 14.86 1.12
C GLY A 204 6.52 15.24 -0.01
#